data_AF-A0A081SJF4-F1
#
_entry.id   AF-A0A081SJF4-F1
#
_cell.length_a   1.000
_cell.length_b   1.000
_cell.length_c   1.000
_cell.angle_alpha   90.00
_cell.angle_beta   90.00
_cell.angle_gamma   90.00
#
_symmetry.space_group_name_H-M   'P 1'
#
loop_
_entity.id
_entity.type
_entity.pdbx_description
1 polymer ?
#
loop_
_entity_poly.entity_id
_entity_poly.type
_entity_poly.pdbx_seq_one_letter_code
_entity_poly.pdbx_strand_id
1 'polypeptide(L)'
;MLRAQARKYERKSITSLGTVLVKPGLSPNIDIINNRLKAYIEVPRFDYNVISSDAVKEFVQKANKTNLEPTAISKSLNETVVPKILQVVQSVADLRAQGNLKEEDLARAAVDKLKLSGLTAADIEKVLNSAYIYLPVITEYEEKTVGDNFVVEMKGYLLWYQVVTPHDGSKASVVLLQQASEPKGGSGSGDPDKTYQLKRRSVNGKDYARLSAAGAWAQNEALAMRNIPEFKLSAEVRSVEGQSVLANIGKREGLGLDDGFNLVDFFDDGKGGVLTKEVGFYRAAEVANNVSNPNDLSRFFAYQIGYVERGSVLLERPRLPIDIRIRPKFYQFRLPRTAIPLDFQTYNRFGQRGVDNYALTEDATAAAGVDLGAAFNLAKAVGITQFFAVVDLGVGVPTVTPRNANVPFLLNGYLGIQKKFWFGPVNLNLAAMPGIDALTLSGTGTEDDDLEGLTIITLGAKLDAGVEVILNPDLMLSLTAGYKVAFSPLLAGVKFRNRDNIDVVNFSGPNAAFRDINFSGVNVMVGVSFTLPSLGTDLLTLPSDIDY
;
A
#
# COMPACT_ATOMS: atom_id res chain seq x y z
N MET A 1 -27.47 17.48 -11.31
CA MET A 1 -26.04 17.87 -11.27
C MET A 1 -25.07 16.68 -11.18
N LEU A 2 -25.32 15.66 -10.33
CA LEU A 2 -24.49 14.44 -10.23
C LEU A 2 -24.17 13.73 -11.58
N ARG A 3 -25.12 13.67 -12.52
CA ARG A 3 -24.92 13.05 -13.86
C ARG A 3 -23.84 13.73 -14.72
N ALA A 4 -23.61 15.04 -14.58
CA ALA A 4 -22.67 15.78 -15.42
C ALA A 4 -21.23 15.72 -14.88
N GLN A 5 -21.07 15.85 -13.56
CA GLN A 5 -19.76 15.75 -12.89
C GLN A 5 -19.17 14.33 -12.92
N ALA A 6 -20.01 13.29 -12.99
CA ALA A 6 -19.51 11.91 -13.07
C ALA A 6 -18.90 11.55 -14.44
N ARG A 7 -19.24 12.24 -15.53
CA ARG A 7 -18.81 11.87 -16.90
C ARG A 7 -17.42 12.37 -17.28
N LYS A 8 -16.95 13.43 -16.64
CA LYS A 8 -15.63 13.99 -16.90
C LYS A 8 -15.07 14.51 -15.59
N TYR A 9 -13.86 14.06 -15.26
CA TYR A 9 -13.14 14.63 -14.13
C TYR A 9 -12.85 16.11 -14.37
N GLU A 10 -13.24 16.93 -13.40
CA GLU A 10 -12.90 18.34 -13.33
C GLU A 10 -11.95 18.55 -12.17
N ARG A 11 -10.76 19.09 -12.47
CA ARG A 11 -9.80 19.46 -11.43
C ARG A 11 -10.46 20.45 -10.47
N LYS A 12 -10.34 20.18 -9.18
CA LYS A 12 -10.90 21.02 -8.12
C LYS A 12 -9.79 21.83 -7.49
N SER A 13 -10.09 23.05 -7.08
CA SER A 13 -9.16 23.83 -6.28
C SER A 13 -9.33 23.50 -4.80
N ILE A 14 -8.19 23.22 -4.16
CA ILE A 14 -8.09 22.86 -2.76
C ILE A 14 -7.23 23.91 -2.05
N THR A 15 -7.77 24.48 -0.98
CA THR A 15 -7.02 25.34 -0.08
C THR A 15 -6.50 24.54 1.12
N SER A 16 -5.19 24.59 1.34
CA SER A 16 -4.57 24.24 2.61
C SER A 16 -4.63 25.44 3.56
N LEU A 17 -4.98 25.19 4.82
CA LEU A 17 -4.85 26.21 5.87
C LEU A 17 -3.40 26.47 6.30
N GLY A 18 -2.42 25.79 5.68
CA GLY A 18 -0.99 26.03 5.91
C GLY A 18 -0.51 25.72 7.32
N THR A 19 -1.29 24.94 8.08
CA THR A 19 -1.03 24.62 9.48
C THR A 19 -1.47 23.19 9.78
N VAL A 20 -0.88 22.60 10.81
CA VAL A 20 -1.22 21.28 11.34
C VAL A 20 -1.68 21.49 12.78
N LEU A 21 -2.91 21.04 13.10
CA LEU A 21 -3.35 21.03 14.50
C LEU A 21 -2.74 19.82 15.20
N VAL A 22 -2.22 20.03 16.40
CA VAL A 22 -1.56 18.99 17.18
C VAL A 22 -2.16 18.96 18.57
N LYS A 23 -2.55 17.76 19.03
CA LYS A 23 -3.10 17.56 20.37
C LYS A 23 -2.11 18.06 21.43
N PRO A 24 -2.57 18.82 22.45
CA PRO A 24 -1.69 19.32 23.49
C PRO A 24 -0.86 18.20 24.15
N GLY A 25 0.43 18.46 24.36
CA GLY A 25 1.39 17.49 24.92
C GLY A 25 2.17 16.69 23.88
N LEU A 26 1.81 16.77 22.60
CA LEU A 26 2.58 16.16 21.50
C LEU A 26 3.52 17.19 20.86
N SER A 27 4.67 16.72 20.37
CA SER A 27 5.68 17.55 19.71
C SER A 27 6.25 16.90 18.44
N PRO A 28 5.41 16.58 17.44
CA PRO A 28 5.89 16.08 16.17
C PRO A 28 6.66 17.14 15.37
N ASN A 29 7.56 16.70 14.50
CA ASN A 29 8.21 17.59 13.54
C ASN A 29 7.23 18.00 12.43
N ILE A 30 6.75 19.24 12.47
CA ILE A 30 5.74 19.77 11.55
C ILE A 30 6.26 19.90 10.12
N ASP A 31 7.55 20.19 9.93
CA ASP A 31 8.14 20.31 8.60
C ASP A 31 8.16 18.95 7.88
N ILE A 32 8.49 17.88 8.62
CA ILE A 32 8.40 16.49 8.12
C ILE A 32 6.96 16.16 7.71
N ILE A 33 5.99 16.50 8.55
CA ILE A 33 4.57 16.26 8.27
C ILE A 33 4.13 17.02 7.01
N ASN A 34 4.43 18.31 6.93
CA ASN A 34 4.05 19.16 5.79
C ASN A 34 4.70 18.68 4.49
N ASN A 35 5.96 18.27 4.53
CA ASN A 35 6.62 17.68 3.38
C ASN A 35 5.87 16.43 2.88
N ARG A 36 5.43 15.56 3.80
CA ARG A 36 4.70 14.34 3.45
C ARG A 36 3.30 14.60 2.93
N LEU A 37 2.59 15.55 3.53
CA LEU A 37 1.31 15.99 2.99
C LEU A 37 1.49 16.54 1.57
N LYS A 38 2.53 17.33 1.31
CA LYS A 38 2.83 17.79 -0.04
C LYS A 38 3.11 16.64 -1.03
N ALA A 39 3.81 15.60 -0.59
CA ALA A 39 4.14 14.47 -1.46
C ALA A 39 2.93 13.58 -1.79
N TYR A 40 2.03 13.32 -0.83
CA TYR A 40 0.93 12.34 -0.98
C TYR A 40 -0.45 12.96 -1.17
N ILE A 41 -0.69 14.13 -0.56
CA ILE A 41 -1.98 14.83 -0.65
C ILE A 41 -1.95 15.78 -1.83
N GLU A 42 -0.89 16.59 -2.01
CA GLU A 42 -0.83 17.64 -3.05
C GLU A 42 -0.57 17.12 -4.48
N VAL A 43 -1.45 16.22 -4.94
CA VAL A 43 -1.33 15.49 -6.22
C VAL A 43 -1.84 16.27 -7.44
N PRO A 44 -1.38 15.97 -8.67
CA PRO A 44 -1.69 16.76 -9.88
C PRO A 44 -3.18 16.96 -10.21
N ARG A 45 -4.06 16.09 -9.71
CA ARG A 45 -5.50 16.12 -10.00
C ARG A 45 -6.23 17.32 -9.40
N PHE A 46 -5.58 18.06 -8.50
CA PHE A 46 -6.15 19.27 -7.90
C PHE A 46 -5.24 20.48 -8.11
N ASP A 47 -5.82 21.66 -7.90
CA ASP A 47 -5.10 22.93 -7.88
C ASP A 47 -4.97 23.40 -6.42
N TYR A 48 -3.76 23.31 -5.88
CA TYR A 48 -3.49 23.63 -4.48
C TYR A 48 -3.15 25.09 -4.27
N ASN A 49 -3.75 25.66 -3.23
CA ASN A 49 -3.49 26.98 -2.74
C ASN A 49 -3.21 26.92 -1.24
N VAL A 50 -2.30 27.75 -0.74
CA VAL A 50 -2.01 27.86 0.71
C VAL A 50 -2.35 29.27 1.16
N ILE A 51 -3.23 29.40 2.15
CA ILE A 51 -3.57 30.68 2.78
C ILE A 51 -2.46 31.08 3.76
N SER A 52 -2.22 32.39 3.90
CA SER A 52 -1.28 32.92 4.88
C SER A 52 -1.62 32.52 6.31
N SER A 53 -0.57 32.27 7.11
CA SER A 53 -0.69 31.91 8.53
C SER A 53 -1.40 32.98 9.36
N ASP A 54 -1.34 34.25 8.96
CA ASP A 54 -2.00 35.36 9.66
C ASP A 54 -3.53 35.27 9.56
N ALA A 55 -4.05 34.84 8.40
CA ALA A 55 -5.48 34.70 8.18
C ALA A 55 -6.14 33.64 9.09
N VAL A 56 -5.37 32.60 9.45
CA VAL A 56 -5.81 31.44 10.25
C VAL A 56 -5.36 31.49 11.71
N LYS A 57 -4.66 32.54 12.14
CA LYS A 57 -4.09 32.64 13.50
C LYS A 57 -5.14 32.53 14.61
N GLU A 58 -6.25 33.26 14.48
CA GLU A 58 -7.36 33.22 15.44
C GLU A 58 -8.02 31.83 15.48
N PHE A 59 -8.16 31.20 14.31
CA PHE A 59 -8.68 29.85 14.19
C PHE A 59 -7.82 28.85 14.96
N VAL A 60 -6.50 28.84 14.70
CA VAL A 60 -5.55 27.93 15.37
C VAL A 60 -5.60 28.13 16.89
N GLN A 61 -5.65 29.38 17.36
CA GLN A 61 -5.75 29.69 18.79
C GLN A 61 -7.04 29.17 19.43
N LYS A 62 -8.18 29.24 18.73
CA LYS A 62 -9.45 28.69 19.23
C LYS A 62 -9.47 27.16 19.15
N ALA A 63 -9.05 26.59 18.03
CA ALA A 63 -9.03 25.15 17.80
C ALA A 63 -8.12 24.43 18.82
N ASN A 64 -6.93 24.96 19.11
CA ASN A 64 -6.00 24.38 20.08
C ASN A 64 -6.51 24.42 21.54
N LYS A 65 -7.57 25.17 21.84
CA LYS A 65 -8.24 25.17 23.15
C LYS A 65 -9.32 24.09 23.27
N THR A 66 -9.57 23.36 22.20
CA THR A 66 -10.53 22.25 22.17
C THR A 66 -9.83 20.92 22.39
N ASN A 67 -10.60 19.85 22.52
CA ASN A 67 -10.09 18.47 22.50
C ASN A 67 -9.68 17.99 21.09
N LEU A 68 -9.70 18.87 20.09
CA LEU A 68 -9.46 18.57 18.68
C LEU A 68 -10.39 17.47 18.15
N GLU A 69 -11.67 17.51 18.54
CA GLU A 69 -12.71 16.72 17.88
C GLU A 69 -13.16 17.41 16.58
N PRO A 70 -13.50 16.65 15.52
CA PRO A 70 -13.92 17.21 14.23
C PRO A 70 -15.01 18.27 14.32
N THR A 71 -15.98 18.09 15.22
CA THR A 71 -17.10 19.02 15.43
C THR A 71 -16.67 20.32 16.11
N ALA A 72 -15.77 20.25 17.10
CA ALA A 72 -15.23 21.41 17.81
C ALA A 72 -14.30 22.26 16.92
N ILE A 73 -13.49 21.58 16.09
CA ILE A 73 -12.66 22.25 15.08
C ILE A 73 -13.55 22.93 14.04
N SER A 74 -14.58 22.23 13.54
CA SER A 74 -15.53 22.80 12.58
C SER A 74 -16.26 24.03 13.12
N LYS A 75 -16.64 24.01 14.41
CA LYS A 75 -17.21 25.20 15.07
C LYS A 75 -16.21 26.36 15.08
N SER A 76 -14.96 26.10 15.47
CA SER A 76 -13.90 27.13 15.47
C SER A 76 -13.66 27.70 14.08
N LEU A 77 -13.66 26.85 13.05
CA LEU A 77 -13.48 27.26 11.65
C LEU A 77 -14.66 28.14 11.18
N ASN A 78 -15.89 27.70 11.49
CA ASN A 78 -17.13 28.41 11.17
C ASN A 78 -17.24 29.79 11.83
N GLU A 79 -16.62 29.97 13.00
CA GLU A 79 -16.62 31.24 13.72
C GLU A 79 -15.51 32.20 13.29
N THR A 80 -14.50 31.73 12.54
CA THR A 80 -13.26 32.51 12.29
C THR A 80 -12.88 32.63 10.81
N VAL A 81 -12.59 31.50 10.16
CA VAL A 81 -12.11 31.47 8.77
C VAL A 81 -13.26 31.53 7.79
N VAL A 82 -14.32 30.78 8.04
CA VAL A 82 -15.49 30.70 7.15
C VAL A 82 -16.14 32.07 6.94
N PRO A 83 -16.39 32.91 7.96
CA PRO A 83 -17.00 34.22 7.74
C PRO A 83 -16.15 35.10 6.80
N LYS A 84 -14.82 35.04 6.90
CA LYS A 84 -13.90 35.75 6.00
C LYS A 84 -14.00 35.22 4.57
N ILE A 85 -14.06 33.89 4.41
CA ILE A 85 -14.25 33.23 3.10
C ILE A 85 -15.60 33.62 2.48
N LEU A 86 -16.68 33.57 3.26
CA LEU A 86 -18.02 33.91 2.81
C LEU A 86 -18.13 35.39 2.43
N GLN A 87 -17.45 36.27 3.16
CA GLN A 87 -17.40 37.70 2.83
C GLN A 87 -16.70 37.94 1.48
N VAL A 88 -15.62 37.20 1.20
CA VAL A 88 -14.91 37.24 -0.10
C VAL A 88 -15.84 36.80 -1.23
N VAL A 89 -16.42 35.61 -1.08
CA VAL A 89 -17.30 35.00 -2.07
C VAL A 89 -18.53 35.86 -2.35
N GLN A 90 -19.21 36.37 -1.31
CA GLN A 90 -20.38 37.23 -1.46
C GLN A 90 -20.02 38.55 -2.14
N SER A 91 -18.89 39.16 -1.76
CA SER A 91 -18.43 40.40 -2.38
C SER A 91 -18.24 40.26 -3.89
N VAL A 92 -17.75 39.11 -4.34
CA VAL A 92 -17.58 38.83 -5.78
C VAL A 92 -18.90 38.45 -6.46
N ALA A 93 -19.79 37.73 -5.78
CA ALA A 93 -21.13 37.49 -6.30
C ALA A 93 -21.87 38.81 -6.57
N ASP A 94 -21.80 39.77 -5.64
CA ASP A 94 -22.38 41.11 -5.80
C ASP A 94 -21.75 41.86 -6.99
N LEU A 95 -20.41 41.81 -7.13
CA LEU A 95 -19.70 42.46 -8.23
C LEU A 95 -20.05 41.84 -9.60
N ARG A 96 -20.22 40.52 -9.67
CA ARG A 96 -20.70 39.81 -10.86
C ARG A 96 -22.13 40.20 -11.23
N ALA A 97 -23.00 40.41 -10.23
CA ALA A 97 -24.37 40.87 -10.47
C ALA A 97 -24.44 42.33 -10.97
N GLN A 98 -23.41 43.13 -10.68
CA GLN A 98 -23.34 44.56 -11.03
C GLN A 98 -22.70 44.84 -12.41
N GLY A 99 -22.10 43.85 -13.09
CA GLY A 99 -21.61 44.01 -14.46
C GLY A 99 -20.70 42.89 -14.99
N ASN A 100 -20.53 42.85 -16.32
CA ASN A 100 -19.68 41.90 -17.05
C ASN A 100 -18.18 42.25 -16.93
N LEU A 101 -17.65 42.20 -15.71
CA LEU A 101 -16.22 42.30 -15.47
C LEU A 101 -15.52 40.99 -15.86
N LYS A 102 -14.32 41.07 -16.42
CA LYS A 102 -13.46 39.89 -16.62
C LYS A 102 -13.00 39.35 -15.26
N GLU A 103 -12.61 38.09 -15.21
CA GLU A 103 -12.26 37.40 -13.95
C GLU A 103 -11.09 38.06 -13.21
N GLU A 104 -10.11 38.59 -13.94
CA GLU A 104 -8.99 39.37 -13.40
C GLU A 104 -9.45 40.71 -12.78
N ASP A 105 -10.44 41.38 -13.38
CA ASP A 105 -10.99 42.65 -12.88
C ASP A 105 -11.88 42.41 -11.65
N LEU A 106 -12.59 41.29 -11.61
CA LEU A 106 -13.38 40.84 -10.46
C LEU A 106 -12.50 40.55 -9.24
N ALA A 107 -11.37 39.85 -9.43
CA ALA A 107 -10.42 39.57 -8.36
C ALA A 107 -9.85 40.87 -7.78
N ARG A 108 -9.44 41.82 -8.63
CA ARG A 108 -8.94 43.14 -8.18
C ARG A 108 -9.99 43.93 -7.42
N ALA A 109 -11.22 43.99 -7.93
CA ALA A 109 -12.32 44.67 -7.27
C ALA A 109 -12.68 44.03 -5.91
N ALA A 110 -12.59 42.70 -5.80
CA ALA A 110 -12.76 41.98 -4.54
C ALA A 110 -11.69 42.38 -3.53
N VAL A 111 -10.42 42.40 -3.95
CA VAL A 111 -9.28 42.81 -3.13
C VAL A 111 -9.48 44.22 -2.58
N ASP A 112 -9.88 45.17 -3.43
CA ASP A 112 -10.11 46.56 -3.02
C ASP A 112 -11.25 46.69 -2.01
N LYS A 113 -12.34 45.93 -2.18
CA LYS A 113 -13.49 45.91 -1.26
C LYS A 113 -13.18 45.24 0.09
N LEU A 114 -12.14 44.40 0.13
CA LEU A 114 -11.81 43.53 1.27
C LEU A 114 -10.50 43.91 1.97
N LYS A 115 -9.91 45.08 1.68
CA LYS A 115 -8.68 45.60 2.33
C LYS A 115 -8.72 45.60 3.87
N LEU A 116 -9.92 45.59 4.48
CA LEU A 116 -10.14 45.57 5.93
C LEU A 116 -10.48 44.19 6.51
N SER A 117 -10.52 43.12 5.70
CA SER A 117 -10.91 41.77 6.12
C SER A 117 -9.81 40.99 6.86
N GLY A 118 -8.58 41.52 6.90
CA GLY A 118 -7.41 40.83 7.45
C GLY A 118 -6.87 39.72 6.54
N LEU A 119 -7.34 39.61 5.29
CA LEU A 119 -6.80 38.74 4.26
C LEU A 119 -5.88 39.55 3.33
N THR A 120 -4.77 38.95 2.87
CA THR A 120 -3.96 39.56 1.81
C THR A 120 -4.66 39.46 0.46
N ALA A 121 -4.29 40.30 -0.49
CA ALA A 121 -4.81 40.21 -1.86
C ALA A 121 -4.65 38.80 -2.47
N ALA A 122 -3.49 38.18 -2.21
CA ALA A 122 -3.20 36.82 -2.66
C ALA A 122 -4.06 35.76 -1.95
N ASP A 123 -4.41 35.95 -0.67
CA ASP A 123 -5.30 35.03 0.05
C ASP A 123 -6.73 35.09 -0.47
N ILE A 124 -7.20 36.30 -0.83
CA ILE A 124 -8.54 36.52 -1.39
C ILE A 124 -8.70 35.79 -2.72
N GLU A 125 -7.72 35.89 -3.61
CA GLU A 125 -7.73 35.21 -4.92
C GLU A 125 -7.72 33.68 -4.76
N LYS A 126 -6.92 33.15 -3.84
CA LYS A 126 -6.86 31.72 -3.52
C LYS A 126 -8.19 31.19 -2.98
N VAL A 127 -8.79 31.91 -2.03
CA VAL A 127 -10.07 31.55 -1.41
C VAL A 127 -11.21 31.58 -2.42
N LEU A 128 -11.25 32.62 -3.26
CA LEU A 128 -12.29 32.80 -4.27
C LEU A 128 -12.43 31.58 -5.19
N ASN A 129 -11.28 31.03 -5.58
CA ASN A 129 -11.20 29.95 -6.55
C ASN A 129 -11.30 28.57 -5.88
N SER A 130 -11.30 28.50 -4.55
CA SER A 130 -11.25 27.24 -3.80
C SER A 130 -12.62 26.62 -3.59
N ALA A 131 -12.79 25.38 -4.06
CA ALA A 131 -13.99 24.59 -3.85
C ALA A 131 -13.92 23.78 -2.55
N TYR A 132 -12.71 23.45 -2.09
CA TYR A 132 -12.48 22.62 -0.91
C TYR A 132 -11.37 23.19 -0.03
N ILE A 133 -11.39 22.83 1.25
CA ILE A 133 -10.37 23.15 2.24
C ILE A 133 -9.96 21.87 2.94
N TYR A 134 -8.67 21.68 3.19
CA TYR A 134 -8.20 20.61 4.07
C TYR A 134 -7.42 21.14 5.27
N LEU A 135 -7.54 20.43 6.39
CA LEU A 135 -6.84 20.71 7.63
C LEU A 135 -6.31 19.41 8.25
N PRO A 136 -4.98 19.27 8.37
CA PRO A 136 -4.38 18.16 9.08
C PRO A 136 -4.48 18.28 10.60
N VAL A 137 -4.78 17.16 11.27
CA VAL A 137 -4.89 17.05 12.73
C VAL A 137 -4.11 15.82 13.21
N ILE A 138 -3.22 16.00 14.18
CA ILE A 138 -2.45 14.93 14.83
C ILE A 138 -3.00 14.70 16.24
N THR A 139 -3.46 13.47 16.50
CA THR A 139 -4.10 13.06 17.76
C THR A 139 -3.20 12.23 18.66
N GLU A 140 -2.23 11.51 18.08
CA GLU A 140 -1.25 10.69 18.79
C GLU A 140 0.12 10.83 18.12
N TYR A 141 1.17 10.87 18.93
CA TYR A 141 2.56 10.89 18.48
C TYR A 141 3.45 10.30 19.57
N GLU A 142 4.22 9.27 19.26
CA GLU A 142 5.13 8.59 20.18
C GLU A 142 6.48 8.36 19.50
N GLU A 143 7.56 8.70 20.20
CA GLU A 143 8.93 8.32 19.84
C GLU A 143 9.49 7.41 20.93
N LYS A 144 9.97 6.23 20.56
CA LYS A 144 10.54 5.24 21.50
C LYS A 144 11.75 4.54 20.92
N THR A 145 12.63 4.05 21.79
CA THR A 145 13.76 3.21 21.39
C THR A 145 13.43 1.77 21.76
N VAL A 146 13.49 0.88 20.77
CA VAL A 146 13.18 -0.56 20.91
C VAL A 146 14.37 -1.34 20.36
N GLY A 147 15.16 -1.93 21.27
CA GLY A 147 16.47 -2.50 20.91
C GLY A 147 17.37 -1.42 20.32
N ASP A 148 18.00 -1.71 19.18
CA ASP A 148 18.88 -0.76 18.46
C ASP A 148 18.11 0.22 17.56
N ASN A 149 16.79 0.14 17.54
CA ASN A 149 15.97 0.94 16.63
C ASN A 149 15.26 2.08 17.36
N PHE A 150 15.20 3.23 16.70
CA PHE A 150 14.30 4.32 17.05
C PHE A 150 13.02 4.20 16.23
N VAL A 151 11.90 4.11 16.94
CA VAL A 151 10.56 3.86 16.40
C VAL A 151 9.70 5.09 16.63
N VAL A 152 9.00 5.51 15.59
CA VAL A 152 8.04 6.61 15.63
C VAL A 152 6.67 6.07 15.24
N GLU A 153 5.66 6.37 16.04
CA GLU A 153 4.26 6.08 15.77
C GLU A 153 3.46 7.37 15.79
N MET A 154 2.53 7.53 14.85
CA MET A 154 1.64 8.67 14.79
C MET A 154 0.23 8.28 14.38
N LYS A 155 -0.76 9.00 14.89
CA LYS A 155 -2.14 8.95 14.40
C LYS A 155 -2.71 10.35 14.23
N GLY A 156 -3.55 10.51 13.24
CA GLY A 156 -4.19 11.77 12.91
C GLY A 156 -5.21 11.59 11.80
N TYR A 157 -5.83 12.67 11.37
CA TYR A 157 -6.79 12.67 10.27
C TYR A 157 -6.73 13.98 9.47
N LEU A 158 -7.24 13.97 8.25
CA LEU A 158 -7.52 15.18 7.48
C LEU A 158 -9.01 15.55 7.56
N LEU A 159 -9.28 16.77 8.01
CA LEU A 159 -10.61 17.35 7.88
C LEU A 159 -10.75 17.97 6.50
N TRP A 160 -11.76 17.53 5.77
CA TRP A 160 -12.10 18.06 4.46
C TRP A 160 -13.38 18.86 4.55
N TYR A 161 -13.35 20.07 4.03
CA TYR A 161 -14.51 20.94 3.97
C TYR A 161 -14.82 21.31 2.53
N GLN A 162 -16.10 21.36 2.19
CA GLN A 162 -16.58 21.88 0.91
C GLN A 162 -17.13 23.29 1.10
N VAL A 163 -16.69 24.21 0.25
CA VAL A 163 -17.27 25.55 0.15
C VAL A 163 -18.46 25.46 -0.80
N VAL A 164 -19.67 25.65 -0.28
CA VAL A 164 -20.92 25.60 -1.05
C VAL A 164 -21.37 27.03 -1.33
N THR A 165 -21.43 27.38 -2.61
CA THR A 165 -21.97 28.65 -3.13
C THR A 165 -23.27 28.41 -3.88
N PRO A 166 -24.42 28.66 -3.24
CA PRO A 166 -25.73 28.49 -3.88
C PRO A 166 -25.92 29.46 -5.07
N HIS A 167 -26.58 28.99 -6.14
CA HIS A 167 -26.95 29.82 -7.29
C HIS A 167 -28.26 30.60 -7.10
N ASP A 168 -28.99 30.34 -6.01
CA ASP A 168 -30.30 30.92 -5.69
C ASP A 168 -30.23 32.19 -4.84
N GLY A 169 -29.02 32.72 -4.59
CA GLY A 169 -28.81 33.91 -3.76
C GLY A 169 -28.80 33.64 -2.25
N SER A 170 -28.86 32.38 -1.82
CA SER A 170 -28.65 32.02 -0.41
C SER A 170 -27.17 32.11 0.00
N LYS A 171 -26.92 32.31 1.30
CA LYS A 171 -25.57 32.54 1.83
C LYS A 171 -24.70 31.31 1.57
N ALA A 172 -23.49 31.54 1.06
CA ALA A 172 -22.50 30.49 0.96
C ALA A 172 -22.23 29.84 2.34
N SER A 173 -21.85 28.57 2.35
CA SER A 173 -21.65 27.79 3.57
C SER A 173 -20.47 26.85 3.44
N VAL A 174 -19.97 26.34 4.57
CA VAL A 174 -18.86 25.39 4.59
C VAL A 174 -19.32 24.12 5.29
N VAL A 175 -19.22 22.98 4.60
CA VAL A 175 -19.74 21.68 5.05
C VAL A 175 -18.59 20.71 5.26
N LEU A 176 -18.56 20.05 6.41
CA LEU A 176 -17.57 19.01 6.72
C LEU A 176 -17.90 17.71 5.96
N LEU A 177 -16.91 17.15 5.27
CA LEU A 177 -16.97 15.86 4.62
C LEU A 177 -16.57 14.75 5.61
N GLN A 178 -17.53 14.31 6.41
CA GLN A 178 -17.30 13.38 7.54
C GLN A 178 -16.67 12.03 7.14
N GLN A 179 -16.89 11.55 5.91
CA GLN A 179 -16.43 10.24 5.46
C GLN A 179 -14.89 10.07 5.46
N ALA A 180 -14.12 11.15 5.56
CA ALA A 180 -12.66 11.14 5.54
C ALA A 180 -11.99 11.49 6.89
N SER A 181 -12.76 11.64 7.97
CA SER A 181 -12.27 12.18 9.25
C SER A 181 -11.92 11.14 10.33
N GLU A 182 -11.78 9.87 9.96
CA GLU A 182 -11.35 8.83 10.90
C GLU A 182 -9.83 8.86 11.10
N PRO A 183 -9.32 8.78 12.34
CA PRO A 183 -7.88 8.71 12.60
C PRO A 183 -7.21 7.55 11.85
N LYS A 184 -6.23 7.85 11.01
CA LYS A 184 -5.32 6.88 10.38
C LYS A 184 -3.98 6.90 11.09
N GLY A 185 -3.30 5.76 11.04
CA GLY A 185 -2.00 5.57 11.68
C GLY A 185 -0.84 5.59 10.68
N GLY A 186 0.35 5.83 11.22
CA GLY A 186 1.61 5.66 10.53
C GLY A 186 2.70 5.27 11.51
N SER A 187 3.61 4.40 11.08
CA SER A 187 4.80 4.03 11.87
C SER A 187 6.04 3.95 11.00
N GLY A 188 7.19 4.20 11.63
CA GLY A 188 8.50 4.14 10.99
C GLY A 188 9.57 3.74 12.00
N SER A 189 10.62 3.08 11.53
CA SER A 189 11.72 2.60 12.35
C SER A 189 13.05 2.82 11.64
N GLY A 190 14.07 3.23 12.37
CA GLY A 190 15.42 3.40 11.86
C GLY A 190 16.46 3.23 12.96
N ASP A 191 17.59 2.64 12.62
CA ASP A 191 18.76 2.51 13.47
C ASP A 191 19.42 3.89 13.61
N PRO A 192 19.43 4.52 14.81
CA PRO A 192 19.92 5.89 15.01
C PRO A 192 21.37 6.11 14.57
N ASP A 193 22.19 5.06 14.60
CA ASP A 193 23.61 5.11 14.29
C ASP A 193 23.88 4.90 12.80
N LYS A 194 22.84 4.56 12.02
CA LYS A 194 22.93 4.41 10.56
C LYS A 194 22.45 5.65 9.82
N THR A 195 23.02 5.80 8.63
CA THR A 195 22.58 6.77 7.63
C THR A 195 21.77 6.06 6.55
N TYR A 196 20.64 6.63 6.20
CA TYR A 196 19.73 6.11 5.20
C TYR A 196 19.76 7.00 3.96
N GLN A 197 19.94 6.39 2.79
CA GLN A 197 19.92 7.10 1.52
C GLN A 197 18.46 7.32 1.07
N LEU A 198 18.09 8.59 0.98
CA LEU A 198 16.84 9.05 0.37
C LEU A 198 17.06 9.39 -1.11
N LYS A 199 15.99 9.78 -1.82
CA LYS A 199 16.04 10.09 -3.25
C LYS A 199 17.14 11.07 -3.65
N ARG A 200 17.33 12.12 -2.85
CA ARG A 200 18.22 13.26 -3.15
C ARG A 200 19.27 13.54 -2.09
N ARG A 201 19.18 12.89 -0.93
CA ARG A 201 20.05 13.15 0.22
C ARG A 201 20.10 11.97 1.16
N SER A 202 21.02 11.98 2.11
CA SER A 202 21.06 11.00 3.19
C SER A 202 20.58 11.64 4.50
N VAL A 203 19.93 10.85 5.36
CA VAL A 203 19.45 11.28 6.68
C VAL A 203 19.86 10.28 7.76
N ASN A 204 19.92 10.72 9.01
CA ASN A 204 20.15 9.80 10.14
C ASN A 204 18.92 8.91 10.37
N GLY A 205 19.09 7.81 11.13
CA GLY A 205 18.00 6.87 11.41
C GLY A 205 16.78 7.45 12.12
N LYS A 206 16.95 8.47 12.97
CA LYS A 206 15.81 9.11 13.66
C LYS A 206 14.93 9.89 12.68
N ASP A 207 15.56 10.71 11.83
CA ASP A 207 14.85 11.47 10.81
C ASP A 207 14.25 10.55 9.76
N TYR A 208 14.93 9.45 9.41
CA TYR A 208 14.36 8.39 8.57
C TYR A 208 13.08 7.82 9.21
N ALA A 209 13.10 7.42 10.48
CA ALA A 209 11.94 6.87 11.18
C ALA A 209 10.75 7.86 11.21
N ARG A 210 11.01 9.14 11.52
CA ARG A 210 9.98 10.21 11.48
C ARG A 210 9.40 10.39 10.08
N LEU A 211 10.28 10.41 9.07
CA LEU A 211 9.92 10.56 7.67
C LEU A 211 9.08 9.40 7.15
N SER A 212 9.37 8.17 7.58
CA SER A 212 8.60 6.97 7.25
C SER A 212 7.25 6.97 7.97
N ALA A 213 7.19 7.33 9.26
CA ALA A 213 5.93 7.40 10.00
C ALA A 213 4.96 8.43 9.41
N ALA A 214 5.46 9.63 9.10
CA ALA A 214 4.68 10.67 8.44
C ALA A 214 4.29 10.31 6.99
N GLY A 215 5.15 9.56 6.29
CA GLY A 215 4.85 9.01 4.96
C GLY A 215 3.70 8.01 4.99
N ALA A 216 3.75 7.04 5.92
CA ALA A 216 2.69 6.06 6.16
C ALA A 216 1.34 6.75 6.36
N TRP A 217 1.32 7.70 7.30
CA TRP A 217 0.11 8.41 7.66
C TRP A 217 -0.43 9.22 6.47
N ALA A 218 0.41 10.03 5.82
CA ALA A 218 -0.01 10.83 4.67
C ALA A 218 -0.49 9.97 3.49
N GLN A 219 0.09 8.80 3.27
CA GLN A 219 -0.35 7.85 2.23
C GLN A 219 -1.74 7.29 2.55
N ASN A 220 -2.01 6.93 3.81
CA ASN A 220 -3.34 6.49 4.23
C ASN A 220 -4.38 7.59 4.09
N GLU A 221 -4.03 8.83 4.46
CA GLU A 221 -4.88 10.00 4.26
C GLU A 221 -5.14 10.27 2.76
N ALA A 222 -4.14 10.11 1.90
CA ALA A 222 -4.30 10.24 0.45
C ALA A 222 -5.26 9.21 -0.11
N LEU A 223 -5.24 7.99 0.44
CA LEU A 223 -6.16 6.93 0.06
C LEU A 223 -7.59 7.20 0.54
N ALA A 224 -7.75 7.74 1.74
CA ALA A 224 -9.04 8.20 2.26
C ALA A 224 -9.60 9.37 1.41
N MET A 225 -8.75 10.35 1.08
CA MET A 225 -9.08 11.47 0.18
C MET A 225 -9.58 10.96 -1.17
N ARG A 226 -8.89 10.00 -1.80
CA ARG A 226 -9.30 9.43 -3.09
C ARG A 226 -10.62 8.65 -3.01
N ASN A 227 -11.09 8.27 -1.82
CA ASN A 227 -12.39 7.64 -1.66
C ASN A 227 -13.55 8.64 -1.55
N ILE A 228 -13.27 9.93 -1.31
CA ILE A 228 -14.27 10.99 -1.36
C ILE A 228 -14.86 11.03 -2.79
N PRO A 229 -16.19 10.91 -2.97
CA PRO A 229 -16.81 10.77 -4.29
C PRO A 229 -16.41 11.87 -5.29
N GLU A 230 -16.29 13.10 -4.82
CA GLU A 230 -15.93 14.27 -5.63
C GLU A 230 -14.47 14.29 -6.06
N PHE A 231 -13.62 13.50 -5.41
CA PHE A 231 -12.17 13.44 -5.62
C PHE A 231 -11.72 12.23 -6.43
N LYS A 232 -12.61 11.24 -6.59
CA LYS A 232 -12.38 10.10 -7.46
C LYS A 232 -12.19 10.57 -8.89
N LEU A 233 -11.15 10.05 -9.53
CA LEU A 233 -11.01 10.20 -10.97
C LEU A 233 -12.19 9.55 -11.67
N SER A 234 -12.74 10.25 -12.66
CA SER A 234 -13.82 9.76 -13.48
C SER A 234 -13.62 10.13 -14.95
N ALA A 235 -13.97 9.22 -15.84
CA ALA A 235 -13.87 9.49 -17.27
C ALA A 235 -14.89 8.67 -18.06
N GLU A 236 -15.58 9.35 -18.96
CA GLU A 236 -16.46 8.71 -19.94
C GLU A 236 -15.63 7.90 -20.96
N VAL A 237 -16.07 6.67 -21.21
CA VAL A 237 -15.55 5.81 -22.27
C VAL A 237 -15.85 6.43 -23.62
N ARG A 238 -14.80 6.72 -24.38
CA ARG A 238 -14.87 7.34 -25.72
C ARG A 238 -14.96 6.29 -26.83
N SER A 239 -14.23 5.19 -26.68
CA SER A 239 -14.25 4.05 -27.60
C SER A 239 -13.98 2.75 -26.85
N VAL A 240 -14.44 1.65 -27.46
CA VAL A 240 -14.21 0.28 -27.01
C VAL A 240 -13.39 -0.42 -28.10
N GLU A 241 -12.27 -1.01 -27.72
CA GLU A 241 -11.31 -1.66 -28.61
C GLU A 241 -10.98 -3.06 -28.06
N GLY A 242 -11.72 -4.07 -28.51
CA GLY A 242 -11.58 -5.44 -28.00
C GLY A 242 -11.89 -5.51 -26.50
N GLN A 243 -10.89 -5.91 -25.71
CA GLN A 243 -10.98 -5.95 -24.23
C GLN A 243 -10.52 -4.64 -23.56
N SER A 244 -10.25 -3.59 -24.33
CA SER A 244 -9.83 -2.31 -23.81
C SER A 244 -10.85 -1.21 -24.08
N VAL A 245 -10.78 -0.15 -23.28
CA VAL A 245 -11.52 1.09 -23.52
C VAL A 245 -10.58 2.28 -23.51
N LEU A 246 -10.93 3.32 -24.27
CA LEU A 246 -10.20 4.58 -24.28
C LEU A 246 -11.00 5.66 -23.55
N ALA A 247 -10.34 6.42 -22.69
CA ALA A 247 -10.97 7.52 -21.96
C ALA A 247 -10.03 8.74 -21.87
N ASN A 248 -10.61 9.94 -21.87
CA ASN A 248 -9.84 11.19 -21.80
C ASN A 248 -9.52 11.52 -20.34
N ILE A 249 -8.51 10.85 -19.83
CA ILE A 249 -7.88 11.07 -18.54
C ILE A 249 -6.43 10.60 -18.63
N GLY A 250 -5.49 11.25 -17.95
CA GLY A 250 -4.07 10.94 -18.14
C GLY A 250 -3.16 11.55 -17.08
N LYS A 251 -1.92 11.85 -17.47
CA LYS A 251 -0.89 12.37 -16.57
C LYS A 251 -1.30 13.67 -15.86
N ARG A 252 -2.09 14.52 -16.52
CA ARG A 252 -2.55 15.80 -15.95
C ARG A 252 -3.41 15.59 -14.70
N GLU A 253 -4.18 14.50 -14.65
CA GLU A 253 -4.99 14.11 -13.50
C GLU A 253 -4.25 13.13 -12.56
N GLY A 254 -2.95 12.91 -12.77
CA GLY A 254 -2.15 12.01 -11.94
C GLY A 254 -2.50 10.52 -12.11
N LEU A 255 -3.03 10.13 -13.27
CA LEU A 255 -3.23 8.72 -13.61
C LEU A 255 -1.86 8.01 -13.71
N GLY A 256 -1.72 6.86 -13.07
CA GLY A 256 -0.58 5.97 -13.19
C GLY A 256 -0.94 4.63 -13.83
N LEU A 257 0.08 3.92 -14.31
CA LEU A 257 -0.10 2.55 -14.78
C LEU A 257 -0.67 1.66 -13.67
N ASP A 258 -1.52 0.72 -14.07
CA ASP A 258 -2.26 -0.20 -13.22
C ASP A 258 -3.23 0.42 -12.21
N ASP A 259 -3.47 1.74 -12.24
CA ASP A 259 -4.55 2.32 -11.44
C ASP A 259 -5.89 1.67 -11.81
N GLY A 260 -6.64 1.25 -10.78
CA GLY A 260 -7.88 0.48 -10.92
C GLY A 260 -9.11 1.37 -11.02
N PHE A 261 -10.05 0.96 -11.88
CA PHE A 261 -11.31 1.66 -12.15
C PHE A 261 -12.46 0.67 -12.20
N ASN A 262 -13.56 1.00 -11.53
CA ASN A 262 -14.84 0.36 -11.73
C ASN A 262 -15.51 0.97 -12.97
N LEU A 263 -16.01 0.13 -13.87
CA LEU A 263 -16.92 0.56 -14.90
C LEU A 263 -18.31 0.65 -14.30
N VAL A 264 -18.92 1.82 -14.46
CA VAL A 264 -20.17 2.19 -13.85
C VAL A 264 -21.18 2.54 -14.94
N ASP A 265 -22.38 2.01 -14.79
CA ASP A 265 -23.50 2.31 -15.66
C ASP A 265 -24.69 2.89 -14.86
N PHE A 266 -25.49 3.72 -15.53
CA PHE A 266 -26.59 4.46 -14.94
C PHE A 266 -27.92 3.85 -15.35
N PHE A 267 -28.68 3.36 -14.37
CA PHE A 267 -30.00 2.79 -14.56
C PHE A 267 -31.06 3.78 -14.07
N ASP A 268 -32.20 3.82 -14.77
CA ASP A 268 -33.40 4.50 -14.25
C ASP A 268 -34.00 3.63 -13.14
N ASP A 269 -34.31 4.23 -11.99
CA ASP A 269 -34.93 3.52 -10.87
C ASP A 269 -36.45 3.32 -11.04
N GLY A 270 -37.01 3.74 -12.18
CA GLY A 270 -38.44 3.68 -12.49
C GLY A 270 -39.27 4.72 -11.74
N LYS A 271 -38.64 5.58 -10.95
CA LYS A 271 -39.21 6.69 -10.18
C LYS A 271 -38.57 8.03 -10.54
N GLY A 272 -37.78 8.08 -11.62
CA GLY A 272 -37.06 9.27 -12.08
C GLY A 272 -35.73 9.54 -11.36
N GLY A 273 -35.29 8.63 -10.49
CA GLY A 273 -33.97 8.61 -9.90
C GLY A 273 -32.97 7.79 -10.73
N VAL A 274 -31.69 7.90 -10.37
CA VAL A 274 -30.59 7.22 -11.07
C VAL A 274 -29.93 6.25 -10.13
N LEU A 275 -29.99 4.96 -10.46
CA LEU A 275 -29.17 3.95 -9.83
C LEU A 275 -27.85 3.83 -10.55
N THR A 276 -26.80 3.65 -9.77
CA THR A 276 -25.43 3.53 -10.27
C THR A 276 -24.99 2.10 -9.95
N LYS A 277 -24.63 1.31 -10.98
CA LYS A 277 -24.21 -0.08 -10.77
C LYS A 277 -22.82 -0.31 -11.33
N GLU A 278 -21.98 -0.96 -10.52
CA GLU A 278 -20.68 -1.46 -10.97
C GLU A 278 -20.90 -2.66 -11.88
N VAL A 279 -20.47 -2.55 -13.13
CA VAL A 279 -20.69 -3.57 -14.17
C VAL A 279 -19.38 -4.23 -14.62
N GLY A 280 -18.22 -3.60 -14.40
CA GLY A 280 -16.93 -4.17 -14.75
C GLY A 280 -15.76 -3.57 -13.99
N PHE A 281 -14.57 -4.12 -14.21
CA PHE A 281 -13.32 -3.65 -13.59
C PHE A 281 -12.21 -3.55 -14.62
N TYR A 282 -11.50 -2.43 -14.61
CA TYR A 282 -10.50 -2.05 -15.57
C TYR A 282 -9.25 -1.52 -14.88
N ARG A 283 -8.09 -1.65 -15.53
CA ARG A 283 -6.84 -1.01 -15.09
C ARG A 283 -6.22 -0.21 -16.20
N ALA A 284 -5.57 0.90 -15.86
CA ALA A 284 -4.82 1.71 -16.81
C ALA A 284 -3.64 0.91 -17.39
N ALA A 285 -3.70 0.61 -18.68
CA ALA A 285 -2.68 -0.14 -19.40
C ALA A 285 -1.69 0.79 -20.10
N GLU A 286 -2.17 1.95 -20.57
CA GLU A 286 -1.35 2.99 -21.18
C GLU A 286 -1.85 4.35 -20.69
N VAL A 287 -0.93 5.22 -20.26
CA VAL A 287 -1.28 6.54 -19.72
C VAL A 287 -0.89 7.63 -20.73
N ALA A 288 -1.89 8.32 -21.27
CA ALA A 288 -1.72 9.44 -22.17
C ALA A 288 -1.02 10.64 -21.51
N ASN A 289 -0.20 11.34 -22.30
CA ASN A 289 0.37 12.63 -21.90
C ASN A 289 -0.57 13.79 -22.25
N ASN A 290 -1.70 13.86 -21.56
CA ASN A 290 -2.70 14.90 -21.80
C ASN A 290 -2.36 16.27 -21.17
N VAL A 291 -1.12 16.46 -20.71
CA VAL A 291 -0.57 17.77 -20.32
C VAL A 291 -0.23 18.59 -21.57
N SER A 292 0.39 17.97 -22.57
CA SER A 292 0.72 18.62 -23.85
C SER A 292 -0.46 18.68 -24.81
N ASN A 293 -1.28 17.63 -24.85
CA ASN A 293 -2.46 17.57 -25.71
C ASN A 293 -3.69 17.11 -24.90
N PRO A 294 -4.62 18.02 -24.54
CA PRO A 294 -5.79 17.70 -23.70
C PRO A 294 -6.75 16.64 -24.25
N ASN A 295 -6.58 16.22 -25.51
CA ASN A 295 -7.44 15.23 -26.17
C ASN A 295 -6.83 13.82 -26.22
N ASP A 296 -5.59 13.64 -25.75
CA ASP A 296 -4.96 12.31 -25.73
C ASP A 296 -5.72 11.38 -24.78
N LEU A 297 -5.95 10.14 -25.24
CA LEU A 297 -6.75 9.14 -24.52
C LEU A 297 -5.83 8.10 -23.87
N SER A 298 -6.10 7.79 -22.60
CA SER A 298 -5.48 6.65 -21.94
C SER A 298 -6.24 5.36 -22.27
N ARG A 299 -5.51 4.25 -22.31
CA ARG A 299 -6.05 2.92 -22.54
C ARG A 299 -6.24 2.18 -21.24
N PHE A 300 -7.40 1.58 -21.07
CA PHE A 300 -7.76 0.77 -19.91
C PHE A 300 -8.09 -0.64 -20.36
N PHE A 301 -7.44 -1.64 -19.77
CA PHE A 301 -7.69 -3.05 -20.08
C PHE A 301 -8.72 -3.64 -19.11
N ALA A 302 -9.65 -4.44 -19.60
CA ALA A 302 -10.71 -5.08 -18.81
C ALA A 302 -10.21 -6.34 -18.10
N TYR A 303 -10.44 -6.40 -16.79
CA TYR A 303 -10.14 -7.54 -15.92
C TYR A 303 -11.43 -8.26 -15.52
N GLN A 304 -12.54 -7.54 -15.43
CA GLN A 304 -13.87 -8.13 -15.30
C GLN A 304 -14.79 -7.45 -16.29
N ILE A 305 -15.26 -8.21 -17.28
CA ILE A 305 -16.02 -7.66 -18.41
C ILE A 305 -17.49 -7.56 -18.03
N GLY A 306 -17.97 -6.31 -17.94
CA GLY A 306 -19.38 -5.98 -18.04
C GLY A 306 -19.76 -5.55 -19.45
N TYR A 307 -21.06 -5.40 -19.71
CA TYR A 307 -21.50 -4.66 -20.88
C TYR A 307 -20.92 -3.24 -20.82
N VAL A 308 -20.15 -2.86 -21.83
CA VAL A 308 -19.53 -1.53 -21.94
C VAL A 308 -19.91 -0.92 -23.26
N GLU A 309 -20.35 0.33 -23.20
CA GLU A 309 -20.67 1.11 -24.38
C GLU A 309 -20.03 2.49 -24.29
N ARG A 310 -20.03 3.19 -25.42
CA ARG A 310 -19.63 4.59 -25.43
C ARG A 310 -20.60 5.37 -24.54
N GLY A 311 -20.07 6.15 -23.60
CA GLY A 311 -20.88 6.87 -22.61
C GLY A 311 -20.89 6.23 -21.22
N SER A 312 -20.46 4.96 -21.08
CA SER A 312 -20.20 4.36 -19.76
C SER A 312 -19.09 5.14 -19.04
N VAL A 313 -19.06 5.08 -17.70
CA VAL A 313 -18.13 5.87 -16.89
C VAL A 313 -17.15 4.95 -16.18
N LEU A 314 -15.85 5.23 -16.33
CA LEU A 314 -14.81 4.71 -15.46
C LEU A 314 -14.77 5.55 -14.20
N LEU A 315 -14.83 4.91 -13.04
CA LEU A 315 -14.73 5.53 -11.72
C LEU A 315 -13.58 4.91 -10.95
N GLU A 316 -12.69 5.74 -10.41
CA GLU A 316 -11.52 5.30 -9.68
C GLU A 316 -11.86 4.37 -8.50
N ARG A 317 -11.12 3.27 -8.42
CA ARG A 317 -11.10 2.34 -7.29
C ARG A 317 -9.74 2.45 -6.61
N PRO A 318 -9.57 3.39 -5.65
CA PRO A 318 -8.29 3.58 -5.00
C PRO A 318 -8.00 2.41 -4.06
N ARG A 319 -6.84 1.78 -4.25
CA ARG A 319 -6.31 0.68 -3.44
C ARG A 319 -4.81 0.87 -3.25
N LEU A 320 -4.26 0.23 -2.23
CA LEU A 320 -2.82 0.11 -2.11
C LEU A 320 -2.30 -0.86 -3.18
N PRO A 321 -1.12 -0.62 -3.76
CA PRO A 321 -0.53 -1.49 -4.76
C PRO A 321 0.10 -2.75 -4.13
N ILE A 322 -0.54 -3.35 -3.12
CA ILE A 322 -0.10 -4.58 -2.45
C ILE A 322 -1.22 -5.61 -2.44
N ASP A 323 -0.87 -6.82 -2.83
CA ASP A 323 -1.67 -8.02 -2.60
C ASP A 323 -1.05 -8.86 -1.48
N ILE A 324 -1.84 -9.22 -0.48
CA ILE A 324 -1.48 -10.23 0.54
C ILE A 324 -1.95 -11.60 0.07
N ARG A 325 -1.12 -12.61 0.23
CA ARG A 325 -1.34 -13.95 -0.33
C ARG A 325 -1.23 -15.01 0.75
N ILE A 326 -2.16 -15.94 0.75
CA ILE A 326 -2.11 -17.15 1.57
C ILE A 326 -2.20 -18.33 0.62
N ARG A 327 -1.19 -19.19 0.65
CA ARG A 327 -1.02 -20.29 -0.32
C ARG A 327 -0.67 -21.59 0.39
N PRO A 328 -1.68 -22.40 0.77
CA PRO A 328 -1.46 -23.81 1.02
C PRO A 328 -0.67 -24.46 -0.11
N LYS A 329 0.33 -25.26 0.26
CA LYS A 329 1.26 -25.85 -0.69
C LYS A 329 1.56 -27.30 -0.40
N PHE A 330 1.82 -28.04 -1.47
CA PHE A 330 2.42 -29.36 -1.45
C PHE A 330 3.69 -29.30 -2.29
N TYR A 331 4.80 -29.82 -1.78
CA TYR A 331 6.06 -29.74 -2.51
C TYR A 331 6.95 -30.95 -2.25
N GLN A 332 7.71 -31.27 -3.28
CA GLN A 332 8.71 -32.32 -3.26
C GLN A 332 10.02 -31.79 -2.70
N PHE A 333 10.72 -32.68 -2.04
CA PHE A 333 12.11 -32.52 -1.60
C PHE A 333 12.69 -33.92 -1.39
N ARG A 334 13.91 -34.01 -0.89
CA ARG A 334 14.51 -35.28 -0.48
C ARG A 334 15.21 -35.10 0.85
N LEU A 335 14.76 -35.83 1.84
CA LEU A 335 15.43 -35.99 3.12
C LEU A 335 15.55 -37.50 3.38
N PRO A 336 16.74 -38.07 3.15
CA PRO A 336 16.96 -39.49 3.37
C PRO A 336 16.66 -39.87 4.82
N ARG A 337 16.08 -41.04 5.03
CA ARG A 337 15.86 -41.62 6.37
C ARG A 337 17.15 -41.62 7.17
N THR A 338 18.25 -42.00 6.52
CA THR A 338 19.58 -42.09 7.10
C THR A 338 20.26 -40.75 7.27
N ALA A 339 19.60 -39.61 7.04
CA ALA A 339 20.24 -38.31 7.23
C ALA A 339 20.08 -37.78 8.66
N ILE A 340 19.16 -38.33 9.47
CA ILE A 340 18.86 -37.82 10.81
C ILE A 340 19.03 -38.95 11.85
N PRO A 341 20.17 -38.99 12.57
CA PRO A 341 20.39 -39.98 13.62
C PRO A 341 19.60 -39.60 14.87
N LEU A 342 19.05 -40.58 15.62
CA LEU A 342 18.33 -40.29 16.87
C LEU A 342 19.25 -40.06 18.07
N ASP A 343 20.50 -40.54 18.02
CA ASP A 343 21.47 -40.42 19.10
C ASP A 343 22.91 -40.27 18.57
N PHE A 344 23.84 -39.89 19.46
CA PHE A 344 25.25 -39.68 19.13
C PHE A 344 25.97 -40.97 18.71
N GLN A 345 25.56 -42.14 19.23
CA GLN A 345 26.15 -43.44 18.85
C GLN A 345 25.89 -43.75 17.37
N THR A 346 24.66 -43.51 16.94
CA THR A 346 24.18 -43.66 15.57
C THR A 346 24.91 -42.69 14.65
N TYR A 347 25.06 -41.43 15.07
CA TYR A 347 25.85 -40.44 14.35
C TYR A 347 27.29 -40.92 14.12
N ASN A 348 27.99 -41.38 15.16
CA ASN A 348 29.39 -41.83 15.01
C ASN A 348 29.56 -43.10 14.16
N ARG A 349 28.49 -43.88 13.98
CA ARG A 349 28.49 -45.12 13.17
C ARG A 349 27.86 -44.92 11.79
N PHE A 350 27.68 -43.67 11.35
CA PHE A 350 27.11 -43.37 10.05
C PHE A 350 27.79 -44.15 8.91
N GLY A 351 26.98 -44.75 8.03
CA GLY A 351 27.46 -45.53 6.89
C GLY A 351 27.91 -46.97 7.21
N GLN A 352 27.85 -47.41 8.47
CA GLN A 352 28.15 -48.80 8.86
C GLN A 352 26.92 -49.70 8.71
N ARG A 353 27.14 -50.99 8.36
CA ARG A 353 26.05 -51.98 8.26
C ARG A 353 25.44 -52.27 9.63
N GLY A 354 24.11 -52.34 9.71
CA GLY A 354 23.37 -52.71 10.93
C GLY A 354 22.97 -51.55 11.85
N VAL A 355 23.18 -50.31 11.43
CA VAL A 355 22.71 -49.11 12.16
C VAL A 355 21.30 -48.77 11.72
N ASP A 356 20.31 -48.80 12.64
CA ASP A 356 18.91 -48.53 12.32
C ASP A 356 18.13 -47.65 13.33
N ASN A 357 18.80 -46.67 13.94
CA ASN A 357 18.18 -45.73 14.89
C ASN A 357 18.10 -44.30 14.33
N TYR A 358 17.22 -44.09 13.35
CA TYR A 358 17.03 -42.79 12.68
C TYR A 358 15.68 -42.16 12.99
N ALA A 359 15.59 -40.83 12.87
CA ALA A 359 14.40 -40.07 13.28
C ALA A 359 13.19 -40.29 12.36
N LEU A 360 13.43 -40.70 11.12
CA LEU A 360 12.40 -40.98 10.13
C LEU A 360 12.19 -42.50 9.98
N THR A 361 10.96 -42.90 9.66
CA THR A 361 10.65 -44.30 9.31
C THR A 361 11.06 -44.65 7.87
N GLU A 362 11.08 -43.66 6.98
CA GLU A 362 11.38 -43.77 5.55
C GLU A 362 11.91 -42.44 5.00
N ASP A 363 12.35 -42.42 3.74
CA ASP A 363 12.80 -41.19 3.07
C ASP A 363 11.63 -40.21 2.94
N ALA A 364 11.82 -38.98 3.44
CA ALA A 364 10.85 -37.93 3.20
C ALA A 364 11.03 -37.38 1.78
N THR A 365 10.00 -37.53 0.95
CA THR A 365 10.02 -37.06 -0.45
C THR A 365 9.02 -35.94 -0.74
N ALA A 366 8.13 -35.64 0.21
CA ALA A 366 7.09 -34.63 0.07
C ALA A 366 6.71 -34.00 1.40
N ALA A 367 6.26 -32.76 1.34
CA ALA A 367 5.79 -31.97 2.47
C ALA A 367 4.53 -31.18 2.12
N ALA A 368 3.73 -30.92 3.13
CA ALA A 368 2.59 -30.02 3.07
C ALA A 368 2.86 -28.78 3.93
N GLY A 369 2.34 -27.62 3.53
CA GLY A 369 2.61 -26.38 4.24
C GLY A 369 1.75 -25.22 3.78
N VAL A 370 2.14 -24.02 4.20
CA VAL A 370 1.51 -22.77 3.82
C VAL A 370 2.56 -21.70 3.59
N ASP A 371 2.39 -20.92 2.52
CA ASP A 371 3.15 -19.71 2.25
C ASP A 371 2.26 -18.48 2.51
N LEU A 372 2.79 -17.56 3.30
CA LEU A 372 2.31 -16.20 3.43
C LEU A 372 3.18 -15.30 2.56
N GLY A 373 2.56 -14.55 1.67
CA GLY A 373 3.30 -13.70 0.75
C GLY A 373 2.69 -12.32 0.59
N ALA A 374 3.49 -11.41 0.05
CA ALA A 374 3.05 -10.08 -0.38
C ALA A 374 3.59 -9.79 -1.78
N ALA A 375 2.79 -9.08 -2.58
CA ALA A 375 3.18 -8.66 -3.92
C ALA A 375 2.92 -7.18 -4.14
N PHE A 376 3.99 -6.44 -4.39
CA PHE A 376 4.03 -5.00 -4.53
C PHE A 376 4.05 -4.65 -6.02
N ASN A 377 3.02 -3.95 -6.50
CA ASN A 377 2.93 -3.55 -7.90
C ASN A 377 3.92 -2.42 -8.21
N LEU A 378 4.89 -2.71 -9.07
CA LEU A 378 5.95 -1.80 -9.48
C LEU A 378 5.62 -1.05 -10.78
N ALA A 379 4.44 -1.24 -11.39
CA ALA A 379 4.13 -0.72 -12.71
C ALA A 379 4.37 0.79 -12.86
N LYS A 380 4.04 1.58 -11.84
CA LYS A 380 4.28 3.03 -11.84
C LYS A 380 5.76 3.39 -11.82
N ALA A 381 6.58 2.61 -11.13
CA ALA A 381 8.01 2.86 -10.97
C ALA A 381 8.81 2.43 -12.20
N VAL A 382 8.49 1.25 -12.77
CA VAL A 382 9.27 0.67 -13.87
C VAL A 382 8.65 0.90 -15.26
N GLY A 383 7.41 1.38 -15.34
CA GLY A 383 6.73 1.60 -16.62
C GLY A 383 6.19 0.32 -17.28
N ILE A 384 6.13 -0.80 -16.55
CA ILE A 384 5.71 -2.12 -17.06
C ILE A 384 4.45 -2.54 -16.30
N THR A 385 3.31 -2.63 -16.99
CA THR A 385 2.04 -3.06 -16.39
C THR A 385 2.14 -4.44 -15.74
N GLN A 386 1.39 -4.68 -14.67
CA GLN A 386 1.27 -5.98 -14.00
C GLN A 386 2.63 -6.62 -13.65
N PHE A 387 3.60 -5.79 -13.25
CA PHE A 387 4.92 -6.20 -12.82
C PHE A 387 5.07 -5.97 -11.31
N PHE A 388 5.51 -6.99 -10.59
CA PHE A 388 5.46 -7.01 -9.13
C PHE A 388 6.81 -7.41 -8.54
N ALA A 389 7.19 -6.79 -7.42
CA ALA A 389 8.12 -7.41 -6.46
C ALA A 389 7.31 -8.32 -5.54
N VAL A 390 7.84 -9.50 -5.24
CA VAL A 390 7.14 -10.52 -4.44
C VAL A 390 8.03 -11.02 -3.31
N VAL A 391 7.44 -11.24 -2.15
CA VAL A 391 8.05 -11.90 -1.00
C VAL A 391 7.17 -13.03 -0.53
N ASP A 392 7.78 -14.18 -0.22
CA ASP A 392 7.13 -15.40 0.23
C ASP A 392 7.84 -15.92 1.48
N LEU A 393 7.10 -16.12 2.56
CA LEU A 393 7.55 -16.78 3.77
C LEU A 393 6.71 -18.03 4.01
N GLY A 394 7.35 -19.16 4.21
CA GLY A 394 6.67 -20.44 4.25
C GLY A 394 7.09 -21.34 5.39
N VAL A 395 6.13 -22.13 5.87
CA VAL A 395 6.35 -23.24 6.79
C VAL A 395 5.71 -24.50 6.21
N GLY A 396 6.36 -25.65 6.36
CA GLY A 396 5.80 -26.94 6.01
C GLY A 396 6.31 -28.07 6.90
N VAL A 397 5.63 -29.19 6.81
CA VAL A 397 5.91 -30.42 7.55
C VAL A 397 5.99 -31.56 6.54
N PRO A 398 7.04 -32.40 6.59
CA PRO A 398 7.12 -33.63 5.82
C PRO A 398 5.89 -34.53 6.00
N THR A 399 5.47 -35.23 4.95
CA THR A 399 4.30 -36.13 5.01
C THR A 399 4.58 -37.48 5.67
N VAL A 400 5.86 -37.78 5.94
CA VAL A 400 6.32 -39.00 6.61
C VAL A 400 6.15 -38.88 8.12
N THR A 401 5.73 -39.98 8.76
CA THR A 401 5.61 -40.09 10.21
C THR A 401 7.00 -40.18 10.86
N PRO A 402 7.34 -39.30 11.81
CA PRO A 402 8.57 -39.43 12.59
C PRO A 402 8.47 -40.62 13.56
N ARG A 403 9.59 -41.28 13.86
CA ARG A 403 9.62 -42.44 14.81
C ARG A 403 9.36 -42.04 16.26
N ASN A 404 9.75 -40.81 16.64
CA ASN A 404 9.59 -40.23 17.98
C ASN A 404 8.84 -38.89 17.88
N ALA A 405 8.68 -38.15 18.98
CA ALA A 405 8.06 -36.81 18.97
C ALA A 405 8.95 -35.70 18.33
N ASN A 406 9.93 -36.09 17.51
CA ASN A 406 10.78 -35.18 16.75
C ASN A 406 10.04 -34.77 15.47
N VAL A 407 9.51 -33.55 15.42
CA VAL A 407 8.78 -33.05 14.25
C VAL A 407 9.71 -32.17 13.40
N PRO A 408 10.09 -32.60 12.17
CA PRO A 408 10.82 -31.75 11.25
C PRO A 408 9.92 -30.64 10.70
N PHE A 409 10.40 -29.40 10.76
CA PHE A 409 9.80 -28.25 10.11
C PHE A 409 10.70 -27.75 8.98
N LEU A 410 10.06 -27.41 7.87
CA LEU A 410 10.67 -26.84 6.69
C LEU A 410 10.26 -25.38 6.60
N LEU A 411 11.22 -24.48 6.81
CA LEU A 411 11.04 -23.04 6.68
C LEU A 411 11.59 -22.58 5.35
N ASN A 412 10.98 -21.57 4.75
CA ASN A 412 11.50 -20.96 3.53
C ASN A 412 11.22 -19.46 3.47
N GLY A 413 12.11 -18.73 2.81
CA GLY A 413 11.99 -17.30 2.58
C GLY A 413 12.51 -16.96 1.20
N TYR A 414 11.65 -16.40 0.35
CA TYR A 414 11.92 -16.11 -1.05
C TYR A 414 11.54 -14.67 -1.39
N LEU A 415 12.37 -13.98 -2.17
CA LEU A 415 12.13 -12.63 -2.67
C LEU A 415 12.39 -12.62 -4.17
N GLY A 416 11.57 -11.94 -4.95
CA GLY A 416 11.83 -11.83 -6.38
C GLY A 416 10.86 -10.96 -7.14
N ILE A 417 10.67 -11.30 -8.41
CA ILE A 417 9.82 -10.55 -9.34
C ILE A 417 8.77 -11.45 -9.96
N GLN A 418 7.62 -10.87 -10.29
CA GLN A 418 6.52 -11.55 -10.96
C GLN A 418 5.93 -10.67 -12.06
N LYS A 419 5.56 -11.28 -13.19
CA LYS A 419 4.81 -10.67 -14.27
C LYS A 419 3.48 -11.42 -14.45
N LYS A 420 2.36 -10.68 -14.52
CA LYS A 420 1.05 -11.24 -14.88
C LYS A 420 0.66 -10.86 -16.30
N PHE A 421 0.08 -11.81 -17.03
CA PHE A 421 -0.43 -11.67 -18.39
C PHE A 421 -1.93 -11.99 -18.37
N TRP A 422 -2.76 -10.97 -18.56
CA TRP A 422 -4.21 -11.09 -18.42
C TRP A 422 -4.91 -11.42 -19.73
N PHE A 423 -5.92 -12.27 -19.63
CA PHE A 423 -6.81 -12.72 -20.70
C PHE A 423 -8.25 -12.66 -20.16
N GLY A 424 -8.83 -11.45 -20.12
CA GLY A 424 -10.09 -11.19 -19.42
C GLY A 424 -9.94 -11.40 -17.90
N PRO A 425 -10.80 -12.21 -17.23
CA PRO A 425 -10.75 -12.43 -15.78
C PRO A 425 -9.69 -13.41 -15.29
N VAL A 426 -8.93 -14.00 -16.22
CA VAL A 426 -7.89 -14.98 -15.92
C VAL A 426 -6.54 -14.39 -16.28
N ASN A 427 -5.51 -14.66 -15.49
CA ASN A 427 -4.14 -14.35 -15.86
C ASN A 427 -3.22 -15.56 -15.74
N LEU A 428 -2.21 -15.59 -16.61
CA LEU A 428 -1.00 -16.38 -16.43
C LEU A 428 0.01 -15.52 -15.69
N ASN A 429 0.54 -16.01 -14.59
CA ASN A 429 1.64 -15.36 -13.88
C ASN A 429 2.91 -16.19 -13.95
N LEU A 430 4.04 -15.49 -14.09
CA LEU A 430 5.38 -16.07 -14.06
C LEU A 430 6.20 -15.32 -13.02
N ALA A 431 6.90 -16.04 -12.15
CA ALA A 431 7.72 -15.45 -11.11
C ALA A 431 9.08 -16.15 -11.00
N ALA A 432 10.10 -15.36 -10.68
CA ALA A 432 11.46 -15.84 -10.42
C ALA A 432 11.96 -15.26 -9.10
N MET A 433 12.38 -16.14 -8.19
CA MET A 433 12.67 -15.77 -6.80
C MET A 433 13.90 -16.53 -6.28
N PRO A 434 15.03 -15.85 -6.00
CA PRO A 434 16.04 -16.37 -5.08
C PRO A 434 15.52 -16.40 -3.64
N GLY A 435 16.11 -17.27 -2.82
CA GLY A 435 15.70 -17.40 -1.42
C GLY A 435 16.53 -18.39 -0.64
N ILE A 436 15.98 -18.76 0.51
CA ILE A 436 16.55 -19.73 1.43
C ILE A 436 15.51 -20.79 1.79
N ASP A 437 15.98 -22.00 2.00
CA ASP A 437 15.23 -23.07 2.65
C ASP A 437 15.98 -23.51 3.90
N ALA A 438 15.23 -23.85 4.94
CA ALA A 438 15.78 -24.39 6.16
C ALA A 438 14.99 -25.61 6.62
N LEU A 439 15.71 -26.65 7.05
CA LEU A 439 15.15 -27.75 7.83
C LEU A 439 15.55 -27.52 9.29
N THR A 440 14.56 -27.48 10.16
CA THR A 440 14.77 -27.48 11.61
C THR A 440 14.05 -28.65 12.23
N LEU A 441 14.70 -29.33 13.15
CA LEU A 441 14.11 -30.39 13.95
C LEU A 441 14.55 -30.17 15.39
N SER A 442 13.58 -30.17 16.30
CA SER A 442 13.83 -30.15 17.74
C SER A 442 13.49 -31.52 18.29
N GLY A 443 14.44 -32.12 18.99
CA GLY A 443 14.26 -33.44 19.58
C GLY A 443 13.63 -33.37 20.97
N THR A 444 12.84 -34.37 21.33
CA THR A 444 12.21 -34.48 22.66
C THR A 444 12.83 -35.56 23.53
N GLY A 445 13.91 -36.20 23.08
CA GLY A 445 14.62 -37.23 23.84
C GLY A 445 15.15 -36.68 25.16
N THR A 446 15.00 -37.43 26.24
CA THR A 446 15.40 -37.02 27.60
C THR A 446 16.69 -37.69 28.06
N GLU A 447 17.21 -38.65 27.31
CA GLU A 447 18.41 -39.41 27.67
C GLU A 447 19.67 -38.70 27.18
N ASP A 448 20.80 -38.97 27.84
CA ASP A 448 22.11 -38.48 27.40
C ASP A 448 22.37 -38.96 25.96
N ASP A 449 23.04 -38.11 25.17
CA ASP A 449 23.34 -38.37 23.76
C ASP A 449 22.15 -38.43 22.80
N ASP A 450 20.90 -38.21 23.26
CA ASP A 450 19.74 -38.06 22.38
C ASP A 450 19.85 -36.83 21.46
N LEU A 451 19.31 -36.92 20.24
CA LEU A 451 19.19 -35.78 19.34
C LEU A 451 18.38 -34.67 20.02
N GLU A 452 19.00 -33.52 20.21
CA GLU A 452 18.38 -32.32 20.79
C GLU A 452 17.95 -31.34 19.68
N GLY A 453 18.75 -31.23 18.61
CA GLY A 453 18.46 -30.32 17.51
C GLY A 453 19.19 -30.65 16.23
N LEU A 454 18.55 -30.35 15.10
CA LEU A 454 19.15 -30.34 13.77
C LEU A 454 18.72 -29.05 13.06
N THR A 455 19.66 -28.36 12.44
CA THR A 455 19.39 -27.20 11.60
C THR A 455 20.21 -27.29 10.33
N ILE A 456 19.57 -27.14 9.18
CA ILE A 456 20.20 -27.10 7.86
C ILE A 456 19.62 -25.92 7.11
N ILE A 457 20.46 -25.06 6.55
CA ILE A 457 20.06 -23.90 5.78
C ILE A 457 20.75 -23.97 4.43
N THR A 458 19.98 -23.79 3.36
CA THR A 458 20.48 -23.73 1.99
C THR A 458 19.97 -22.48 1.27
N LEU A 459 20.75 -22.03 0.30
CA LEU A 459 20.29 -21.06 -0.69
C LEU A 459 19.51 -21.79 -1.78
N GLY A 460 18.53 -21.12 -2.37
CA GLY A 460 17.75 -21.67 -3.46
C GLY A 460 17.26 -20.61 -4.44
N ALA A 461 16.74 -21.09 -5.55
CA ALA A 461 16.00 -20.30 -6.51
C ALA A 461 14.74 -21.06 -6.93
N LYS A 462 13.65 -20.33 -7.10
CA LYS A 462 12.33 -20.85 -7.45
C LYS A 462 11.83 -20.14 -8.71
N LEU A 463 11.32 -20.93 -9.65
CA LEU A 463 10.56 -20.46 -10.80
C LEU A 463 9.13 -20.95 -10.66
N ASP A 464 8.19 -20.02 -10.60
CA ASP A 464 6.76 -20.31 -10.45
C ASP A 464 6.00 -19.89 -11.71
N ALA A 465 5.06 -20.73 -12.13
CA ALA A 465 4.07 -20.43 -13.15
C ALA A 465 2.68 -20.75 -12.61
N GLY A 466 1.76 -19.79 -12.68
CA GLY A 466 0.42 -19.94 -12.12
C GLY A 466 -0.68 -19.39 -12.99
N VAL A 467 -1.87 -19.89 -12.79
CA VAL A 467 -3.11 -19.32 -13.31
C VAL A 467 -3.87 -18.70 -12.15
N GLU A 468 -4.30 -17.47 -12.34
CA GLU A 468 -5.06 -16.70 -11.37
C GLU A 468 -6.40 -16.27 -11.98
N VAL A 469 -7.48 -16.33 -11.21
CA VAL A 469 -8.81 -15.88 -11.60
C VAL A 469 -9.27 -14.81 -10.63
N ILE A 470 -9.77 -13.69 -11.16
CA ILE A 470 -10.36 -12.63 -10.35
C ILE A 470 -11.79 -13.04 -9.94
N LEU A 471 -12.04 -13.08 -8.63
CA LEU A 471 -13.39 -13.34 -8.08
C LEU A 471 -14.17 -12.04 -7.92
N ASN A 472 -13.46 -11.00 -7.48
CA ASN A 472 -13.89 -9.61 -7.48
C ASN A 472 -12.64 -8.72 -7.55
N PRO A 473 -12.77 -7.39 -7.74
CA PRO A 473 -11.62 -6.51 -7.95
C PRO A 473 -10.52 -6.55 -6.87
N ASP A 474 -10.84 -6.99 -5.66
CA ASP A 474 -9.91 -7.04 -4.52
C ASP A 474 -9.56 -8.49 -4.10
N LEU A 475 -10.13 -9.52 -4.74
CA LEU A 475 -9.97 -10.93 -4.36
C LEU A 475 -9.71 -11.82 -5.58
N MET A 476 -8.60 -12.56 -5.53
CA MET A 476 -8.18 -13.48 -6.59
C MET A 476 -7.95 -14.89 -6.02
N LEU A 477 -8.28 -15.90 -6.81
CA LEU A 477 -7.94 -17.30 -6.58
C LEU A 477 -6.80 -17.72 -7.53
N SER A 478 -5.87 -18.54 -7.07
CA SER A 478 -4.69 -18.94 -7.82
C SER A 478 -4.41 -20.44 -7.71
N LEU A 479 -3.92 -21.02 -8.80
CA LEU A 479 -3.27 -22.32 -8.84
C LEU A 479 -1.89 -22.13 -9.44
N THR A 480 -0.84 -22.42 -8.69
CA THR A 480 0.54 -22.20 -9.08
C THR A 480 1.31 -23.50 -9.01
N ALA A 481 2.13 -23.78 -10.03
CA ALA A 481 3.12 -24.84 -10.02
C ALA A 481 4.50 -24.21 -10.17
N GLY A 482 5.48 -24.71 -9.43
CA GLY A 482 6.83 -24.19 -9.47
C GLY A 482 7.88 -25.27 -9.37
N TYR A 483 9.09 -24.93 -9.79
CA TYR A 483 10.26 -25.76 -9.59
C TYR A 483 11.28 -24.99 -8.76
N LYS A 484 11.75 -25.64 -7.70
CA LYS A 484 12.76 -25.11 -6.79
C LYS A 484 14.07 -25.83 -7.03
N VAL A 485 15.14 -25.07 -7.15
CA VAL A 485 16.53 -25.55 -7.16
C VAL A 485 17.16 -25.10 -5.87
N ALA A 486 17.64 -26.04 -5.08
CA ALA A 486 18.40 -25.79 -3.87
C ALA A 486 19.87 -26.09 -4.10
N PHE A 487 20.73 -25.24 -3.58
CA PHE A 487 22.17 -25.43 -3.62
C PHE A 487 22.62 -26.32 -2.45
N SER A 488 23.92 -26.62 -2.39
CA SER A 488 24.49 -27.29 -1.23
C SER A 488 24.24 -26.46 0.04
N PRO A 489 24.01 -27.11 1.20
CA PRO A 489 23.77 -26.39 2.44
C PRO A 489 24.89 -25.40 2.78
N LEU A 490 24.50 -24.20 3.16
CA LEU A 490 25.40 -23.13 3.61
C LEU A 490 25.77 -23.30 5.09
N LEU A 491 24.80 -23.73 5.88
CA LEU A 491 24.94 -23.98 7.31
C LEU A 491 24.26 -25.31 7.64
N ALA A 492 24.92 -26.13 8.44
CA ALA A 492 24.35 -27.38 8.94
C ALA A 492 24.94 -27.68 10.31
N GLY A 493 24.08 -27.89 11.30
CA GLY A 493 24.48 -28.18 12.67
C GLY A 493 23.59 -29.25 13.30
N VAL A 494 24.21 -30.17 14.04
CA VAL A 494 23.51 -31.18 14.82
C VAL A 494 23.94 -31.09 16.29
N LYS A 495 22.96 -31.12 17.19
CA LYS A 495 23.17 -31.04 18.63
C LYS A 495 22.59 -32.28 19.29
N PHE A 496 23.40 -32.90 20.14
CA PHE A 496 22.99 -34.00 21.01
C PHE A 496 23.00 -33.50 22.46
N ARG A 497 22.11 -34.06 23.30
CA ARG A 497 22.00 -33.69 24.71
C ARG A 497 23.34 -33.91 25.42
N ASN A 498 23.76 -32.93 26.23
CA ASN A 498 25.03 -32.93 26.96
C ASN A 498 26.28 -33.02 26.07
N ARG A 499 26.16 -32.63 24.80
CA ARG A 499 27.27 -32.48 23.85
C ARG A 499 27.30 -31.07 23.25
N ASP A 500 28.48 -30.69 22.78
CA ASP A 500 28.63 -29.47 21.99
C ASP A 500 27.95 -29.63 20.62
N ASN A 501 27.54 -28.52 20.03
CA ASN A 501 26.98 -28.49 18.69
C ASN A 501 28.05 -28.88 17.67
N ILE A 502 27.71 -29.81 16.77
CA ILE A 502 28.61 -30.33 15.75
C ILE A 502 28.27 -29.67 14.41
N ASP A 503 29.23 -28.97 13.82
CA ASP A 503 29.12 -28.44 12.46
C ASP A 503 29.32 -29.57 11.43
N VAL A 504 28.34 -29.74 10.53
CA VAL A 504 28.32 -30.82 9.55
C VAL A 504 28.47 -30.35 8.09
N VAL A 505 28.89 -29.10 7.88
CA VAL A 505 29.04 -28.49 6.54
C VAL A 505 30.17 -29.12 5.70
N ASN A 506 31.19 -29.73 6.32
CA ASN A 506 32.32 -30.32 5.59
C ASN A 506 32.02 -31.68 4.89
N PHE A 507 30.79 -32.21 4.99
CA PHE A 507 30.27 -33.41 4.31
C PHE A 507 31.22 -34.63 4.19
N SER A 508 32.11 -34.81 5.17
CA SER A 508 33.11 -35.89 5.23
C SER A 508 32.84 -36.83 6.40
N GLY A 509 33.19 -38.12 6.24
CA GLY A 509 32.97 -39.12 7.29
C GLY A 509 31.47 -39.25 7.63
N PRO A 510 31.09 -39.23 8.92
CA PRO A 510 29.68 -39.23 9.34
C PRO A 510 28.81 -38.15 8.69
N ASN A 511 29.41 -37.02 8.30
CA ASN A 511 28.68 -35.87 7.75
C ASN A 511 28.25 -36.06 6.28
N ALA A 512 28.76 -37.10 5.60
CA ALA A 512 28.42 -37.36 4.20
C ALA A 512 26.92 -37.64 3.99
N ALA A 513 26.21 -38.16 5.02
CA ALA A 513 24.78 -38.42 4.96
C ALA A 513 23.92 -37.15 4.79
N PHE A 514 24.40 -36.00 5.27
CA PHE A 514 23.71 -34.71 5.13
C PHE A 514 23.82 -34.11 3.72
N ARG A 515 24.80 -34.57 2.92
CA ARG A 515 24.98 -34.12 1.52
C ARG A 515 23.80 -34.50 0.63
N ASP A 516 23.14 -35.61 0.95
CA ASP A 516 22.07 -36.18 0.14
C ASP A 516 20.70 -35.53 0.44
N ILE A 517 20.66 -34.58 1.39
CA ILE A 517 19.51 -33.72 1.64
C ILE A 517 19.41 -32.70 0.49
N ASN A 518 18.26 -32.71 -0.18
CA ASN A 518 18.02 -31.84 -1.32
C ASN A 518 16.64 -31.20 -1.20
N PHE A 519 16.59 -29.88 -1.12
CA PHE A 519 15.33 -29.16 -1.09
C PHE A 519 14.73 -28.93 -2.48
N SER A 520 15.43 -29.30 -3.55
CA SER A 520 14.95 -29.14 -4.93
C SER A 520 13.74 -30.02 -5.18
N GLY A 521 12.80 -29.52 -5.98
CA GLY A 521 11.60 -30.26 -6.31
C GLY A 521 10.49 -29.42 -6.89
N VAL A 522 9.44 -30.09 -7.35
CA VAL A 522 8.21 -29.45 -7.81
C VAL A 522 7.38 -29.04 -6.60
N ASN A 523 6.80 -27.84 -6.66
CA ASN A 523 5.80 -27.36 -5.72
C ASN A 523 4.49 -27.07 -6.44
N VAL A 524 3.37 -27.30 -5.76
CA VAL A 524 2.03 -26.94 -6.21
C VAL A 524 1.35 -26.18 -5.08
N MET A 525 0.74 -25.06 -5.42
CA MET A 525 0.14 -24.13 -4.48
C MET A 525 -1.26 -23.75 -4.94
N VAL A 526 -2.21 -23.77 -4.03
CA VAL A 526 -3.54 -23.18 -4.22
C VAL A 526 -3.61 -21.97 -3.33
N GLY A 527 -4.00 -20.82 -3.87
CA GLY A 527 -3.81 -19.56 -3.18
C GLY A 527 -4.97 -18.60 -3.29
N VAL A 528 -5.19 -17.82 -2.22
CA VAL A 528 -6.05 -16.64 -2.24
C VAL A 528 -5.17 -15.40 -2.12
N SER A 529 -5.44 -14.39 -2.95
CA SER A 529 -4.77 -13.09 -2.90
C SER A 529 -5.80 -11.99 -2.65
N PHE A 530 -5.50 -11.09 -1.72
CA PHE A 530 -6.37 -9.96 -1.36
C PHE A 530 -5.63 -8.62 -1.50
N THR A 531 -6.22 -7.68 -2.21
CA THR A 531 -5.67 -6.32 -2.37
C THR A 531 -6.09 -5.44 -1.20
N LEU A 532 -5.13 -4.83 -0.50
CA LEU A 532 -5.41 -4.08 0.73
C LEU A 532 -6.08 -2.72 0.47
N PRO A 533 -7.13 -2.36 1.22
CA PRO A 533 -7.78 -1.06 1.13
C PRO A 533 -7.09 0.04 1.95
N SER A 534 -6.18 -0.29 2.89
CA SER A 534 -5.28 0.63 3.63
C SER A 534 -4.26 -0.20 4.45
N LEU A 535 -3.20 0.42 5.00
CA LEU A 535 -2.16 -0.23 5.81
C LEU A 535 -1.76 0.69 6.98
N GLY A 536 -1.69 0.20 8.22
CA GLY A 536 -1.25 1.03 9.37
C GLY A 536 0.23 1.41 9.39
N THR A 537 1.02 0.94 8.41
CA THR A 537 2.48 1.10 8.32
C THR A 537 2.88 1.45 6.89
N ASP A 538 3.95 2.24 6.70
CA ASP A 538 4.49 2.51 5.36
C ASP A 538 5.35 1.33 4.90
N LEU A 539 4.70 0.33 4.31
CA LEU A 539 5.41 -0.77 3.64
C LEU A 539 5.70 -0.46 2.16
N LEU A 540 5.28 0.71 1.69
CA LEU A 540 5.15 1.01 0.27
C LEU A 540 6.16 2.03 -0.24
N THR A 541 6.66 2.87 0.64
CA THR A 541 7.63 3.88 0.28
C THR A 541 9.02 3.36 0.58
N LEU A 542 9.74 3.03 -0.49
CA LEU A 542 11.16 2.74 -0.35
C LEU A 542 11.89 4.01 0.15
N PRO A 543 12.99 3.87 0.91
CA PRO A 543 13.82 5.01 1.30
C PRO A 543 14.15 5.92 0.11
N SER A 544 14.36 5.34 -1.08
CA SER A 544 14.67 6.06 -2.32
C SER A 544 13.53 6.89 -2.91
N ASP A 545 12.29 6.67 -2.50
CA ASP A 545 11.11 7.40 -2.98
C ASP A 545 10.71 8.55 -2.04
N ILE A 546 11.22 8.50 -0.83
CA ILE A 546 11.16 9.58 0.13
C ILE A 546 12.02 10.75 -0.38
N ASP A 547 11.38 11.88 -0.67
CA ASP A 547 12.05 13.17 -0.80
C ASP A 547 11.67 14.00 0.43
N TYR A 548 12.65 14.59 1.12
CA TYR A 548 12.41 15.53 2.22
C TYR A 548 13.03 16.86 1.83
#